data_AF-Q5G9V2-F1
#
_entry.id   AF-Q5G9V2-F1
#
_cell.length_a   1.000
_cell.length_b   1.000
_cell.length_c   1.000
_cell.angle_alpha   90.00
_cell.angle_beta   90.00
_cell.angle_gamma   90.00
#
_symmetry.space_group_name_H-M   'P 1'
#
loop_
_entity.id
_entity.type
_entity.pdbx_description
1 polymer ?
#
loop_
_entity_poly.entity_id
_entity_poly.type
_entity_poly.pdbx_seq_one_letter_code
_entity_poly.pdbx_strand_id
1 'polypeptide(L)'
;LMINSQNSKEMESHKALTDLELVAQSIIFIFAGYETTSSILSFIMYTLAIHPDVQKKLQEEVDATFPNKAPPTYDALMQMEYLDMVVNEVLRLYPVAGRLERVCKKDV
;
A
#
# COMPACT_ATOMS: atom_id res chain seq x y z
N LEU A 1 -14.69 -11.45 22.45
CA LEU A 1 -16.09 -10.97 22.52
C LEU A 1 -16.89 -11.75 21.48
N MET A 2 -17.54 -12.84 21.90
CA MET A 2 -18.38 -13.66 21.04
C MET A 2 -19.74 -12.96 20.85
N ILE A 3 -20.13 -12.73 19.61
CA ILE A 3 -21.41 -12.09 19.27
C ILE A 3 -22.50 -13.16 19.30
N ASN A 4 -23.47 -12.94 20.18
CA ASN A 4 -24.60 -13.81 20.44
C ASN A 4 -25.60 -13.73 19.28
N SER A 5 -26.03 -14.89 18.80
CA SER A 5 -27.05 -15.06 17.76
C SER A 5 -28.42 -14.86 18.38
N GLN A 6 -29.12 -13.78 18.02
CA GLN A 6 -30.58 -13.67 17.89
C GLN A 6 -30.99 -12.20 17.72
N ASN A 7 -31.15 -11.74 16.47
CA ASN A 7 -32.32 -10.92 16.13
C ASN A 7 -32.58 -10.91 14.62
N SER A 8 -33.86 -10.92 14.28
CA SER A 8 -34.45 -11.33 13.02
C SER A 8 -34.77 -10.18 12.06
N LYS A 9 -34.70 -10.50 10.75
CA LYS A 9 -35.36 -9.88 9.59
C LYS A 9 -34.80 -8.54 9.05
N GLU A 10 -34.48 -8.58 7.76
CA GLU A 10 -33.91 -7.54 6.87
C GLU A 10 -32.42 -7.24 7.01
N MET A 11 -31.57 -8.17 6.55
CA MET A 11 -30.24 -7.84 6.03
C MET A 11 -30.07 -8.64 4.75
N GLU A 12 -29.64 -8.00 3.66
CA GLU A 12 -29.15 -8.69 2.47
C GLU A 12 -28.32 -9.89 2.89
N SER A 13 -28.62 -11.07 2.33
CA SER A 13 -27.85 -12.28 2.61
C SER A 13 -26.43 -12.07 2.11
N HIS A 14 -25.56 -11.52 2.97
CA HIS A 14 -24.14 -11.59 2.78
C HIS A 14 -23.78 -13.07 2.80
N LYS A 15 -23.63 -13.66 1.61
CA LYS A 15 -23.18 -15.03 1.44
C LYS A 15 -21.85 -15.17 2.19
N ALA A 16 -21.80 -16.09 3.15
CA ALA A 16 -20.55 -16.41 3.83
C ALA A 16 -19.53 -16.96 2.83
N LEU A 17 -18.25 -16.61 3.03
CA LEU A 17 -17.16 -17.17 2.24
C LEU A 17 -17.01 -18.66 2.54
N THR A 18 -16.87 -19.45 1.49
CA THR A 18 -16.42 -20.84 1.59
C THR A 18 -14.93 -20.88 1.95
N ASP A 19 -14.47 -22.02 2.48
CA ASP A 19 -13.05 -22.22 2.81
C ASP A 19 -12.14 -21.98 1.60
N LEU A 20 -12.58 -22.40 0.41
CA LEU A 20 -11.84 -22.18 -0.83
C LEU A 20 -11.77 -20.70 -1.20
N GLU A 21 -12.88 -19.96 -1.09
CA GLU A 21 -12.89 -18.51 -1.32
C GLU A 21 -11.97 -17.80 -0.31
N LEU A 22 -11.95 -18.21 0.96
CA LEU A 22 -11.09 -17.64 1.99
C LEU A 22 -9.60 -17.87 1.70
N VAL A 23 -9.23 -19.09 1.30
CA VAL A 23 -7.85 -19.41 0.90
C VAL A 23 -7.45 -18.64 -0.35
N ALA A 24 -8.33 -18.57 -1.36
CA ALA A 24 -8.07 -17.82 -2.58
C ALA A 24 -7.79 -16.34 -2.30
N GLN A 25 -8.62 -15.68 -1.47
CA GLN A 25 -8.38 -14.29 -1.09
C GLN A 25 -7.07 -14.14 -0.29
N SER A 26 -6.79 -15.06 0.64
CA SER A 26 -5.56 -15.00 1.46
C SER A 26 -4.30 -15.04 0.61
N ILE A 27 -4.26 -15.89 -0.43
CA ILE A 27 -3.14 -15.95 -1.39
C ILE A 27 -3.00 -14.62 -2.13
N ILE A 28 -4.11 -14.03 -2.59
CA ILE A 28 -4.11 -12.74 -3.30
C ILE A 28 -3.57 -11.64 -2.38
N PHE A 29 -4.01 -11.56 -1.13
CA PHE A 29 -3.54 -10.55 -0.18
C PHE A 29 -2.04 -10.66 0.10
N ILE A 30 -1.52 -11.88 0.27
CA ILE A 30 -0.09 -12.10 0.49
C ILE A 30 0.71 -11.68 -0.74
N PHE A 31 0.31 -12.13 -1.92
CA PHE A 31 1.01 -11.81 -3.17
C PHE A 31 0.97 -10.30 -3.45
N ALA A 32 -0.21 -9.69 -3.41
CA ALA A 32 -0.40 -8.27 -3.68
C ALA A 32 0.26 -7.38 -2.62
N GLY A 33 0.33 -7.81 -1.36
CA GLY A 33 1.00 -7.03 -0.30
C GLY A 33 2.53 -7.14 -0.35
N TYR A 34 3.05 -8.32 -0.71
CA TYR A 34 4.48 -8.59 -0.68
C TYR A 34 5.20 -8.09 -1.94
N GLU A 35 4.83 -8.62 -3.11
CA GLU A 35 5.61 -8.45 -4.33
C GLU A 35 5.63 -6.99 -4.80
N THR A 36 4.49 -6.30 -4.71
CA THR A 36 4.40 -4.91 -5.16
C THR A 36 5.19 -3.98 -4.26
N THR A 37 5.11 -4.19 -2.94
CA THR A 37 5.77 -3.36 -1.94
C THR A 37 7.28 -3.57 -1.95
N SER A 38 7.75 -4.83 -2.02
CA SER A 38 9.18 -5.15 -2.07
C SER A 38 9.84 -4.57 -3.34
N SER A 39 9.15 -4.64 -4.47
CA SER A 39 9.60 -4.07 -5.74
C SER A 39 9.75 -2.56 -5.66
N ILE A 40 8.71 -1.84 -5.19
CA ILE A 40 8.77 -0.38 -5.06
C ILE A 40 9.87 0.05 -4.09
N LEU A 41 9.98 -0.59 -2.92
CA LEU A 41 11.02 -0.26 -1.95
C LEU A 41 12.43 -0.43 -2.56
N SER A 42 12.63 -1.47 -3.38
CA SER A 42 13.89 -1.68 -4.08
C SER A 42 14.19 -0.56 -5.07
N PHE A 43 13.19 -0.11 -5.85
CA PHE A 43 13.34 1.03 -6.77
C PHE A 43 13.51 2.36 -6.06
N ILE A 44 12.86 2.59 -4.91
CA ILE A 44 13.08 3.77 -4.07
C ILE A 44 14.54 3.80 -3.63
N MET A 45 15.04 2.72 -3.03
CA MET A 45 16.42 2.65 -2.54
C MET A 45 17.44 2.84 -3.67
N TYR A 46 17.20 2.22 -4.83
CA TYR A 46 18.02 2.43 -6.02
C TYR A 46 18.03 3.90 -6.46
N THR A 47 16.85 4.52 -6.58
CA THR A 47 16.71 5.91 -7.04
C THR A 47 17.36 6.90 -6.08
N LEU A 48 17.23 6.68 -4.78
CA LEU A 48 17.90 7.48 -3.75
C LEU A 48 19.42 7.33 -3.82
N ALA A 49 19.93 6.11 -4.03
CA ALA A 49 21.36 5.86 -4.11
C ALA A 49 22.02 6.55 -5.33
N ILE A 50 21.30 6.70 -6.45
CA ILE A 50 21.80 7.39 -7.65
C ILE A 50 21.48 8.90 -7.67
N HIS A 51 20.66 9.41 -6.74
CA HIS A 51 20.34 10.84 -6.56
C HIS A 51 20.64 11.29 -5.11
N PRO A 52 21.93 11.48 -4.75
CA PRO A 52 22.33 11.78 -3.37
C PRO A 52 21.73 13.08 -2.80
N ASP A 53 21.43 14.05 -3.66
CA ASP A 53 20.77 15.31 -3.31
C ASP A 53 19.32 15.07 -2.84
N VAL A 54 18.57 14.22 -3.54
CA VAL A 54 17.23 13.80 -3.16
C VAL A 54 17.26 12.99 -1.86
N GLN A 55 18.21 12.05 -1.74
CA GLN A 55 18.40 11.28 -0.52
C GLN A 55 18.68 12.17 0.69
N LYS A 56 19.59 13.14 0.55
CA LYS A 56 19.92 14.06 1.63
C LYS A 56 18.70 14.89 2.06
N LYS A 57 17.97 15.45 1.10
CA LYS A 57 16.76 16.24 1.41
C LYS A 57 15.68 15.40 2.11
N LEU A 58 15.49 14.13 1.69
CA LEU A 58 14.56 13.24 2.37
C LEU A 58 15.01 12.89 3.79
N GLN A 59 16.31 12.68 4.01
CA GLN A 59 16.87 12.46 5.34
C GLN A 59 16.65 13.69 6.25
N GLU A 60 16.82 14.90 5.72
CA GLU A 60 16.54 16.14 6.46
C GLU A 60 15.06 16.22 6.91
N GLU A 61 14.10 15.83 6.06
CA GLU A 61 12.69 15.74 6.43
C GLU A 61 12.44 14.66 7.51
N VAL A 62 13.05 13.48 7.36
CA VAL A 62 12.95 12.39 8.34
C VAL A 62 13.48 12.82 9.70
N ASP A 63 14.67 13.43 9.74
CA ASP A 63 15.32 13.86 10.98
C ASP A 63 14.58 15.02 11.65
N ALA A 64 13.96 15.91 10.87
CA ALA A 64 13.10 16.97 11.40
C ALA A 64 11.80 16.42 11.99
N THR A 65 11.21 15.40 11.36
CA THR A 65 9.95 14.77 11.81
C THR A 65 10.18 13.85 13.02
N PHE A 66 11.29 13.12 13.04
CA PHE A 66 11.63 12.11 14.04
C PHE A 66 13.00 12.40 14.68
N PRO A 67 13.12 13.47 15.49
CA PRO A 67 14.39 13.87 16.08
C PRO A 67 14.96 12.77 16.99
N ASN A 68 16.30 12.66 17.03
CA ASN A 68 17.01 11.63 17.78
C ASN A 68 16.61 10.18 17.42
N LYS A 69 16.16 9.95 16.18
CA LYS A 69 15.68 8.63 15.72
C LYS A 69 14.50 8.12 16.54
N ALA A 70 13.60 9.03 16.94
CA ALA A 70 12.36 8.67 17.60
C ALA A 70 11.58 7.65 16.74
N PRO A 71 10.90 6.66 17.36
CA PRO A 71 10.07 5.73 16.61
C PRO A 71 9.00 6.45 15.79
N PRO A 72 8.74 6.04 14.53
CA PRO A 72 7.69 6.63 13.72
C PRO A 72 6.31 6.47 14.35
N THR A 73 5.48 7.50 14.25
CA THR A 73 4.03 7.43 14.52
C THR A 73 3.26 7.56 13.21
N TYR A 74 2.06 6.99 13.17
CA TYR A 74 1.22 7.03 11.98
C TYR A 74 0.94 8.47 11.52
N ASP A 75 0.50 9.32 12.46
CA ASP A 75 0.11 10.70 12.14
C ASP A 75 1.29 11.51 11.62
N ALA A 76 2.49 11.37 12.21
CA ALA A 76 3.67 12.10 11.78
C ALA A 76 4.16 11.63 10.40
N LEU A 77 4.14 10.31 10.14
CA LEU A 77 4.50 9.76 8.83
C LEU A 77 3.60 10.30 7.71
N MET A 78 2.29 10.43 8.00
CA MET A 78 1.31 10.96 7.05
C MET A 78 1.50 12.46 6.72
N GLN A 79 2.31 13.19 7.49
CA GLN A 79 2.63 14.60 7.22
C GLN A 79 3.93 14.80 6.43
N MET A 80 4.63 13.72 6.07
CA MET A 80 5.90 13.80 5.34
C MET A 80 5.65 13.99 3.83
N GLU A 81 5.53 15.25 3.41
CA GLU A 81 5.21 15.61 2.03
C GLU A 81 6.31 15.19 1.04
N TYR A 82 7.59 15.35 1.38
CA TYR A 82 8.68 15.03 0.46
C TYR A 82 8.88 13.53 0.31
N LEU A 83 8.67 12.75 1.38
CA LEU A 83 8.57 11.29 1.29
C LEU A 83 7.47 10.86 0.31
N ASP A 84 6.27 11.43 0.41
CA ASP A 84 5.17 11.13 -0.51
C ASP A 84 5.53 11.49 -1.97
N MET A 85 6.17 12.64 -2.18
CA MET A 85 6.70 13.03 -3.50
C MET A 85 7.69 11.99 -4.05
N VAL A 86 8.62 11.49 -3.23
CA VAL A 86 9.61 10.47 -3.64
C VAL A 86 8.91 9.17 -4.02
N VAL A 87 7.95 8.70 -3.21
CA VAL A 87 7.19 7.47 -3.50
C VAL A 87 6.42 7.61 -4.82
N ASN A 88 5.74 8.74 -5.01
CA ASN A 88 4.97 9.01 -6.23
C ASN A 88 5.86 9.09 -7.48
N GLU A 89 7.04 9.72 -7.39
CA GLU A 89 7.95 9.83 -8.53
C GLU A 89 8.54 8.46 -8.91
N VAL A 90 8.84 7.63 -7.92
CA VAL A 90 9.30 6.25 -8.17
C VAL A 90 8.18 5.42 -8.81
N LEU A 91 6.93 5.55 -8.34
CA LEU A 91 5.76 4.90 -8.96
C LEU A 91 5.51 5.38 -10.39
N ARG A 92 5.79 6.65 -10.69
CA ARG A 92 5.68 7.22 -12.05
C ARG A 92 6.72 6.60 -13.01
N LEU A 93 7.94 6.38 -12.52
CA LEU A 93 9.04 5.79 -13.31
C LEU A 93 8.96 4.27 -13.41
N TYR A 94 8.58 3.61 -12.32
CA TYR A 94 8.58 2.17 -12.14
C TYR A 94 7.20 1.68 -11.64
N PRO A 95 6.16 1.73 -12.50
CA PRO A 95 4.84 1.24 -12.12
C PRO A 95 4.84 -0.28 -11.98
N VAL A 96 4.51 -0.79 -10.80
CA VAL A 96 4.44 -2.25 -10.57
C VAL A 96 3.35 -2.91 -11.41
N ALA A 97 2.21 -2.23 -11.58
CA ALA A 97 1.13 -2.64 -12.47
C ALA A 97 1.17 -1.82 -13.76
N GLY A 98 1.95 -2.25 -14.74
CA GLY A 98 2.21 -1.48 -15.97
C GLY A 98 1.00 -1.30 -16.91
N ARG A 99 -0.11 -2.03 -16.70
CA ARG A 99 -1.34 -1.88 -17.49
C ARG A 99 -2.56 -2.18 -16.64
N LEU A 100 -3.64 -1.45 -16.89
CA LEU A 100 -4.98 -1.77 -16.39
C LEU A 100 -5.76 -2.50 -17.48
N GLU A 101 -6.42 -3.60 -17.11
CA GLU A 101 -7.20 -4.41 -18.05
C GLU A 101 -8.69 -4.25 -17.79
N ARG A 102 -9.47 -4.16 -18.87
CA ARG A 102 -10.93 -4.12 -18.88
C ARG A 102 -11.44 -4.91 -20.08
N VAL A 103 -12.59 -5.57 -19.92
CA VAL A 103 -13.27 -6.28 -21.02
C VAL A 103 -14.60 -5.56 -21.27
N CYS A 104 -14.82 -5.14 -22.52
CA CYS A 104 -16.05 -4.46 -22.93
C CYS A 104 -17.23 -5.45 -22.92
N LYS A 105 -18.35 -5.07 -22.28
CA LYS A 105 -19.54 -5.93 -22.17
C LYS A 105 -20.68 -5.54 -23.13
N LYS A 106 -20.61 -4.35 -23.74
CA LYS A 106 -21.59 -3.77 -24.66
C LYS A 106 -20.89 -2.71 -25.52
N ASP A 107 -21.37 -2.50 -26.74
CA ASP A 107 -20.82 -1.47 -27.64
C ASP A 107 -20.90 -0.07 -27.03
N VAL A 108 -19.93 0.77 -27.38
CA VAL A 108 -19.78 2.16 -26.91
C VAL A 108 -20.36 3.18 -27.87
#